data_AF-A0A497QDY3-F1
#
_entry.id   AF-A0A497QDY3-F1
#
_cell.length_a   1.000
_cell.length_b   1.000
_cell.length_c   1.000
_cell.angle_alpha   90.00
_cell.angle_beta   90.00
_cell.angle_gamma   90.00
#
_symmetry.space_group_name_H-M   'P 1'
#
loop_
_entity.id
_entity.type
_entity.pdbx_description
1 polymer ?
#
loop_
_entity_poly.entity_id
_entity_poly.type
_entity_poly.pdbx_seq_one_letter_code
_entity_poly.pdbx_strand_id
1 'polypeptide(L)'
;MSVKQKKKKTKAKTKKKTTQKEQTVQEEQPLQQQELQEEKTQPAKSTLESKPPREATVTISLIENPVTTEDKIYNALLRIEQLIQSDVAISREDLFDLGEDVERQLLEILPEWINKPWMYVTPEHQKQLDSWCADWSNFIMEYARINIKHIIHIEEERAKYPFNNKQIKKRLDRKQFQTIGDYIVAQEMGIWWDKKKIRLRLYWRTLDEWADIIYEWSLKTGRAAGPERVMTLLDIQEAGQPWSTIPVEDLKRIFEIMKEKGYIEWADKKKTAIAFII
;
A
#
# COMPACT_ATOMS: atom_id res chain seq x y z
N MET A 1 14.49 -46.65 -48.47
CA MET A 1 15.59 -46.53 -47.48
C MET A 1 15.00 -46.87 -46.12
N SER A 2 15.37 -47.97 -45.44
CA SER A 2 16.54 -48.09 -44.52
C SER A 2 16.57 -46.97 -43.47
N VAL A 3 16.75 -47.14 -42.15
CA VAL A 3 17.05 -48.26 -41.23
C VAL A 3 16.70 -47.71 -39.81
N LYS A 4 16.24 -48.42 -38.74
CA LYS A 4 16.50 -49.77 -38.18
C LYS A 4 15.28 -50.27 -37.33
N GLN A 5 15.41 -51.46 -36.72
CA GLN A 5 14.51 -52.11 -35.75
C GLN A 5 15.05 -52.04 -34.30
N LYS A 6 14.17 -52.19 -33.28
CA LYS A 6 14.26 -53.11 -32.11
C LYS A 6 13.22 -52.70 -31.03
N LYS A 7 12.57 -53.54 -30.21
CA LYS A 7 12.19 -54.97 -30.17
C LYS A 7 11.71 -55.23 -28.72
N LYS A 8 10.52 -55.84 -28.51
CA LYS A 8 10.17 -56.73 -27.37
C LYS A 8 10.03 -56.07 -25.95
N LYS A 9 9.21 -56.56 -24.99
CA LYS A 9 8.24 -57.70 -24.92
C LYS A 9 7.33 -57.64 -23.66
N THR A 10 6.11 -58.21 -23.75
CA THR A 10 5.28 -58.89 -22.69
C THR A 10 4.84 -58.14 -21.41
N LYS A 11 3.53 -58.05 -21.08
CA LYS A 11 2.63 -59.03 -20.37
C LYS A 11 3.04 -59.27 -18.88
N ALA A 12 2.17 -59.32 -17.86
CA ALA A 12 0.69 -59.45 -17.79
C ALA A 12 0.02 -58.91 -16.48
N LYS A 13 -1.32 -58.97 -16.47
CA LYS A 13 -2.35 -58.90 -15.38
C LYS A 13 -1.89 -59.45 -13.99
N THR A 14 -2.45 -59.06 -12.82
CA THR A 14 -3.79 -59.52 -12.35
C THR A 14 -4.31 -58.88 -11.02
N LYS A 15 -5.54 -58.32 -11.07
CA LYS A 15 -6.70 -58.25 -10.10
C LYS A 15 -6.58 -58.35 -8.53
N LYS A 16 -7.37 -57.45 -7.87
CA LYS A 16 -8.25 -57.64 -6.66
C LYS A 16 -7.57 -57.89 -5.29
N LYS A 17 -8.13 -57.64 -4.09
CA LYS A 17 -9.47 -57.27 -3.50
C LYS A 17 -9.17 -56.62 -2.09
N THR A 18 -9.75 -55.50 -1.62
CA THR A 18 -11.06 -55.28 -0.90
C THR A 18 -11.12 -55.71 0.59
N THR A 19 -11.90 -54.94 1.40
CA THR A 19 -12.44 -55.18 2.79
C THR A 19 -11.53 -54.66 3.93
N GLN A 20 -11.84 -53.66 4.80
CA GLN A 20 -13.01 -53.24 5.64
C GLN A 20 -13.18 -53.94 7.01
N LYS A 21 -13.38 -53.12 8.08
CA LYS A 21 -14.08 -53.28 9.39
C LYS A 21 -13.25 -52.70 10.57
N GLU A 22 -13.76 -51.72 11.35
CA GLU A 22 -14.60 -51.80 12.58
C GLU A 22 -13.81 -52.37 13.81
N GLN A 23 -13.95 -51.93 15.08
CA GLN A 23 -15.03 -51.19 15.79
C GLN A 23 -14.60 -50.64 17.20
N THR A 24 -15.16 -49.49 17.62
CA THR A 24 -15.69 -49.06 18.98
C THR A 24 -15.02 -49.24 20.38
N VAL A 25 -14.95 -48.09 21.12
CA VAL A 25 -15.53 -47.76 22.48
C VAL A 25 -14.80 -48.05 23.82
N GLN A 26 -15.00 -47.09 24.77
CA GLN A 26 -14.86 -47.04 26.27
C GLN A 26 -13.86 -45.95 26.79
N GLU A 27 -14.02 -45.26 27.94
CA GLU A 27 -15.17 -44.88 28.81
C GLU A 27 -14.71 -43.85 29.92
N GLU A 28 -15.59 -42.91 30.33
CA GLU A 28 -15.68 -42.16 31.62
C GLU A 28 -14.55 -41.24 32.24
N GLN A 29 -14.96 -40.47 33.28
CA GLN A 29 -14.28 -39.34 34.01
C GLN A 29 -13.97 -39.74 35.50
N PRO A 30 -13.86 -38.89 36.57
CA PRO A 30 -13.52 -37.44 36.78
C PRO A 30 -12.52 -37.20 37.98
N LEU A 31 -12.54 -36.00 38.62
CA LEU A 31 -11.89 -35.56 39.90
C LEU A 31 -10.36 -35.29 39.87
N GLN A 32 -9.72 -34.43 40.68
CA GLN A 32 -10.00 -33.63 41.91
C GLN A 32 -9.22 -32.28 41.80
N GLN A 33 -9.74 -31.08 42.08
CA GLN A 33 -9.92 -30.43 43.41
C GLN A 33 -8.78 -30.60 44.44
N GLN A 34 -8.12 -29.49 44.80
CA GLN A 34 -7.59 -29.28 46.15
C GLN A 34 -7.73 -27.81 46.57
N GLU A 35 -8.18 -27.60 47.80
CA GLU A 35 -8.52 -26.32 48.41
C GLU A 35 -7.35 -25.77 49.28
N LEU A 36 -7.67 -24.73 50.07
CA LEU A 36 -6.95 -24.05 51.17
C LEU A 36 -6.32 -22.68 50.81
N GLN A 37 -6.54 -21.62 51.59
CA GLN A 37 -7.56 -21.38 52.64
C GLN A 37 -7.73 -19.87 52.88
N GLU A 38 -8.84 -19.44 53.48
CA GLU A 38 -9.01 -18.07 53.97
C GLU A 38 -8.11 -17.80 55.19
N GLU A 39 -7.63 -16.56 55.36
CA GLU A 39 -7.49 -15.99 56.71
C GLU A 39 -7.89 -14.51 56.73
N LYS A 40 -8.87 -14.19 57.59
CA LYS A 40 -9.31 -12.84 57.91
C LYS A 40 -8.78 -12.48 59.29
N THR A 41 -8.17 -11.30 59.45
CA THR A 41 -8.43 -10.49 60.66
C THR A 41 -8.11 -9.00 60.44
N GLN A 42 -9.12 -8.17 60.72
CA GLN A 42 -8.97 -6.75 61.08
C GLN A 42 -8.79 -6.67 62.64
N PRO A 43 -8.76 -5.52 63.35
CA PRO A 43 -8.95 -4.11 62.93
C PRO A 43 -8.06 -3.05 63.63
N ALA A 44 -8.15 -1.78 63.19
CA ALA A 44 -8.21 -0.57 64.06
C ALA A 44 -8.54 0.71 63.25
N LYS A 45 -9.08 1.74 63.92
CA LYS A 45 -9.67 2.96 63.33
C LYS A 45 -8.76 4.19 63.49
N SER A 46 -8.84 5.19 62.60
CA SER A 46 -9.00 6.63 62.90
C SER A 46 -8.77 7.52 61.64
N THR A 47 -9.79 8.11 60.99
CA THR A 47 -10.38 9.48 61.17
C THR A 47 -9.62 10.63 60.46
N LEU A 48 -10.34 11.38 59.60
CA LEU A 48 -9.98 12.68 58.95
C LEU A 48 -8.79 12.62 57.96
N GLU A 49 -8.62 13.49 56.96
CA GLU A 49 -9.24 14.78 56.62
C GLU A 49 -9.17 15.03 55.09
N SER A 50 -10.08 15.83 54.50
CA SER A 50 -10.09 16.13 53.06
C SER A 50 -9.42 17.47 52.72
N LYS A 51 -8.60 17.51 51.65
CA LYS A 51 -8.16 18.75 50.97
C LYS A 51 -7.65 18.46 49.52
N PRO A 52 -7.63 19.48 48.62
CA PRO A 52 -7.75 19.32 47.16
C PRO A 52 -6.45 18.92 46.43
N PRO A 53 -6.53 18.51 45.14
CA PRO A 53 -5.36 18.08 44.38
C PRO A 53 -4.36 19.20 44.16
N ARG A 54 -3.07 18.88 44.30
CA ARG A 54 -1.95 19.79 44.06
C ARG A 54 -1.68 19.88 42.55
N GLU A 55 -1.46 21.11 42.08
CA GLU A 55 -0.91 21.38 40.76
C GLU A 55 0.48 20.73 40.64
N ALA A 56 0.67 19.91 39.61
CA ALA A 56 1.94 19.23 39.37
C ALA A 56 2.86 20.13 38.54
N THR A 57 3.75 20.87 39.20
CA THR A 57 4.82 21.62 38.55
C THR A 57 5.83 20.64 37.93
N VAL A 58 5.78 20.45 36.61
CA VAL A 58 6.78 19.65 35.88
C VAL A 58 7.99 20.51 35.58
N THR A 59 9.09 20.30 36.32
CA THR A 59 10.39 20.91 36.03
C THR A 59 11.03 20.26 34.81
N ILE A 60 11.09 20.99 33.69
CA ILE A 60 11.77 20.55 32.47
C ILE A 60 13.28 20.77 32.63
N SER A 61 14.03 19.67 32.73
CA SER A 61 15.49 19.67 32.57
C SER A 61 15.85 19.71 31.08
N LEU A 62 16.60 20.74 30.67
CA LEU A 62 17.15 20.89 29.31
C LEU A 62 18.31 19.91 29.03
N ILE A 63 18.74 19.87 27.75
CA ILE A 63 19.73 18.95 27.11
C ILE A 63 19.05 17.65 26.62
N GLU A 64 18.94 17.32 25.32
CA GLU A 64 19.48 17.92 24.08
C GLU A 64 18.48 17.69 22.90
N ASN A 65 18.57 18.49 21.83
CA ASN A 65 17.47 18.75 20.87
C ASN A 65 16.89 17.55 20.08
N PRO A 66 15.55 17.47 19.99
CA PRO A 66 14.86 17.17 18.74
C PRO A 66 13.93 18.34 18.33
N VAL A 67 13.94 18.70 17.03
CA VAL A 67 13.11 19.77 16.45
C VAL A 67 11.65 19.63 16.90
N THR A 68 11.14 20.68 17.55
CA THR A 68 9.85 20.64 18.25
C THR A 68 8.69 20.44 17.28
N THR A 69 7.61 19.86 17.78
CA THR A 69 6.33 19.77 17.05
C THR A 69 5.82 21.17 16.67
N GLU A 70 6.13 22.18 17.49
CA GLU A 70 5.80 23.59 17.28
C GLU A 70 6.50 24.18 16.06
N ASP A 71 7.80 23.93 15.83
CA ASP A 71 8.50 24.37 14.62
C ASP A 71 7.87 23.79 13.36
N LYS A 72 7.42 22.52 13.41
CA LYS A 72 6.74 21.88 12.27
C LYS A 72 5.36 22.47 12.01
N ILE A 73 4.61 22.78 13.07
CA ILE A 73 3.32 23.47 12.98
C ILE A 73 3.49 24.89 12.45
N TYR A 74 4.48 25.63 12.94
CA TYR A 74 4.78 27.00 12.49
C TYR A 74 5.17 27.03 11.00
N ASN A 75 6.07 26.14 10.57
CA ASN A 75 6.44 26.02 9.15
C ASN A 75 5.25 25.57 8.26
N ALA A 76 4.36 24.72 8.76
CA ALA A 76 3.14 24.35 8.04
C ALA A 76 2.15 25.52 7.92
N LEU A 77 1.93 26.28 8.99
CA LEU A 77 1.10 27.50 8.98
C LEU A 77 1.68 28.55 8.03
N LEU A 78 2.99 28.78 8.07
CA LEU A 78 3.67 29.72 7.17
C LEU A 78 3.55 29.30 5.69
N ARG A 79 3.62 28.00 5.39
CA ARG A 79 3.41 27.45 4.03
C ARG A 79 1.95 27.63 3.59
N ILE A 80 0.98 27.44 4.49
CA ILE A 80 -0.46 27.68 4.21
C ILE A 80 -0.71 29.17 3.97
N GLU A 81 -0.14 30.06 4.77
CA GLU A 81 -0.29 31.51 4.63
C GLU A 81 0.36 32.02 3.32
N GLN A 82 1.50 31.47 2.92
CA GLN A 82 2.12 31.71 1.61
C GLN A 82 1.25 31.21 0.44
N LEU A 83 0.60 30.06 0.57
CA LEU A 83 -0.34 29.56 -0.45
C LEU A 83 -1.57 30.46 -0.58
N ILE A 84 -2.13 30.93 0.54
CA ILE A 84 -3.26 31.87 0.58
C ILE A 84 -2.89 33.22 -0.05
N GLN A 85 -1.66 33.71 0.13
CA GLN A 85 -1.19 34.97 -0.47
C GLN A 85 -0.83 34.86 -1.96
N SER A 86 -0.78 33.65 -2.55
CA SER A 86 -0.26 33.45 -3.91
C SER A 86 -1.26 33.70 -5.04
N ASP A 87 -2.54 33.96 -4.73
CA ASP A 87 -3.65 34.13 -5.70
C ASP A 87 -3.80 33.00 -6.75
N VAL A 88 -3.13 31.86 -6.53
CA VAL A 88 -3.45 30.61 -7.22
C VAL A 88 -4.79 30.14 -6.69
N ALA A 89 -5.82 30.23 -7.52
CA ALA A 89 -7.13 29.65 -7.25
C ALA A 89 -7.05 28.10 -7.26
N ILE A 90 -6.48 27.54 -6.19
CA ILE A 90 -6.67 26.15 -5.78
C ILE A 90 -8.19 25.97 -5.66
N SER A 91 -8.79 25.07 -6.46
CA SER A 91 -10.24 24.90 -6.39
C SER A 91 -10.62 24.40 -5.00
N ARG A 92 -11.88 24.60 -4.60
CA ARG A 92 -12.35 24.04 -3.33
C ARG A 92 -12.31 22.50 -3.33
N GLU A 93 -12.34 21.90 -4.52
CA GLU A 93 -12.06 20.49 -4.82
C GLU A 93 -10.58 20.08 -4.65
N ASP A 94 -9.63 21.00 -4.80
CA ASP A 94 -8.20 20.73 -4.61
C ASP A 94 -7.76 20.91 -3.14
N LEU A 95 -8.55 21.64 -2.35
CA LEU A 95 -8.38 21.82 -0.90
C LEU A 95 -8.90 20.60 -0.10
N PHE A 96 -8.60 19.40 -0.60
CA PHE A 96 -9.28 18.14 -0.29
C PHE A 96 -8.98 17.59 1.11
N ASP A 97 -9.97 16.93 1.71
CA ASP A 97 -9.96 16.42 3.09
C ASP A 97 -9.15 15.11 3.21
N LEU A 98 -7.83 15.26 3.00
CA LEU A 98 -6.83 14.21 2.69
C LEU A 98 -6.74 13.02 3.66
N GLY A 99 -7.39 13.10 4.84
CA GLY A 99 -7.46 12.00 5.81
C GLY A 99 -8.75 11.19 5.72
N GLU A 100 -9.90 11.85 5.93
CA GLU A 100 -11.19 11.15 6.04
C GLU A 100 -11.69 10.58 4.70
N ASP A 101 -11.56 11.33 3.60
CA ASP A 101 -12.11 10.87 2.33
C ASP A 101 -11.31 9.71 1.71
N VAL A 102 -10.01 9.61 2.00
CA VAL A 102 -9.20 8.46 1.58
C VAL A 102 -9.64 7.19 2.31
N GLU A 103 -9.86 7.23 3.62
CA GLU A 103 -10.33 6.05 4.36
C GLU A 103 -11.75 5.66 3.92
N ARG A 104 -12.66 6.62 3.68
CA ARG A 104 -14.00 6.36 3.14
C ARG A 104 -13.96 5.72 1.76
N GLN A 105 -13.21 6.29 0.81
CA GLN A 105 -13.04 5.71 -0.53
C GLN A 105 -12.44 4.29 -0.46
N LEU A 106 -11.48 4.06 0.45
CA LEU A 106 -10.91 2.74 0.67
C LEU A 106 -11.90 1.72 1.25
N LEU A 107 -12.85 2.15 2.10
CA LEU A 107 -13.95 1.32 2.58
C LEU A 107 -14.96 1.00 1.47
N GLU A 108 -15.24 1.96 0.58
CA GLU A 108 -16.17 1.79 -0.56
C GLU A 108 -15.64 0.81 -1.62
N ILE A 109 -14.33 0.80 -1.90
CA ILE A 109 -13.73 -0.16 -2.84
C ILE A 109 -13.46 -1.55 -2.24
N LEU A 110 -13.79 -1.81 -0.98
CA LEU A 110 -13.57 -3.12 -0.36
C LEU A 110 -14.42 -4.20 -1.04
N PRO A 111 -13.81 -5.24 -1.63
CA PRO A 111 -14.57 -6.32 -2.23
C PRO A 111 -15.36 -7.10 -1.17
N GLU A 112 -16.57 -7.56 -1.50
CA GLU A 112 -17.38 -8.41 -0.60
C GLU A 112 -16.63 -9.66 -0.10
N TRP A 113 -15.66 -10.13 -0.88
CA TRP A 113 -14.83 -11.28 -0.56
C TRP A 113 -13.70 -10.99 0.45
N ILE A 114 -13.45 -9.73 0.83
CA ILE A 114 -12.32 -9.34 1.70
C ILE A 114 -12.42 -9.89 3.13
N ASN A 115 -13.62 -10.25 3.57
CA ASN A 115 -13.88 -10.89 4.86
C ASN A 115 -14.05 -12.41 4.74
N LYS A 116 -13.74 -13.02 3.59
CA LYS A 116 -13.85 -14.47 3.36
C LYS A 116 -12.46 -15.13 3.54
N PRO A 117 -12.29 -16.07 4.50
CA PRO A 117 -10.98 -16.67 4.78
C PRO A 117 -10.29 -17.37 3.60
N TRP A 118 -11.05 -17.83 2.61
CA TRP A 118 -10.52 -18.52 1.43
C TRP A 118 -9.77 -17.58 0.47
N MET A 119 -10.07 -16.28 0.43
CA MET A 119 -9.30 -15.32 -0.40
C MET A 119 -7.86 -15.09 0.08
N TYR A 120 -7.53 -15.52 1.30
CA TYR A 120 -6.17 -15.45 1.86
C TYR A 120 -5.42 -16.79 1.74
N VAL A 121 -5.98 -17.75 1.00
CA VAL A 121 -5.36 -19.05 0.71
C VAL A 121 -5.09 -19.13 -0.79
N THR A 122 -3.87 -19.53 -1.17
CA THR A 122 -3.49 -19.66 -2.57
C THR A 122 -4.23 -20.85 -3.19
N PRO A 123 -4.97 -20.69 -4.30
CA PRO A 123 -5.59 -21.83 -4.99
C PRO A 123 -4.55 -22.76 -5.63
N GLU A 124 -4.83 -24.07 -5.61
CA GLU A 124 -3.94 -25.08 -6.22
C GLU A 124 -4.17 -25.26 -7.73
N HIS A 125 -5.38 -24.99 -8.22
CA HIS A 125 -5.74 -25.16 -9.63
C HIS A 125 -5.48 -23.88 -10.42
N GLN A 126 -4.74 -23.97 -11.54
CA GLN A 126 -4.32 -22.81 -12.34
C GLN A 126 -5.46 -21.83 -12.65
N LYS A 127 -6.61 -22.29 -13.16
CA LYS A 127 -7.75 -21.40 -13.46
C LYS A 127 -8.29 -20.62 -12.25
N GLN A 128 -8.23 -21.22 -11.06
CA GLN A 128 -8.64 -20.56 -9.82
C GLN A 128 -7.55 -19.59 -9.34
N LEU A 129 -6.27 -19.97 -9.51
CA LEU A 129 -5.13 -19.10 -9.23
C LEU A 129 -5.13 -17.86 -10.12
N ASP A 130 -5.42 -18.01 -11.42
CA ASP A 130 -5.52 -16.90 -12.38
C ASP A 130 -6.64 -15.92 -11.98
N SER A 131 -7.83 -16.42 -11.65
CA SER A 131 -8.95 -15.61 -11.15
C SER A 131 -8.60 -14.89 -9.84
N TRP A 132 -8.04 -15.63 -8.87
CA TRP A 132 -7.62 -15.08 -7.58
C TRP A 132 -6.53 -14.01 -7.73
N CYS A 133 -5.58 -14.21 -8.65
CA CYS A 133 -4.58 -13.22 -8.99
C CYS A 133 -5.22 -11.99 -9.66
N ALA A 134 -6.18 -12.17 -10.57
CA ALA A 134 -6.90 -11.05 -11.20
C ALA A 134 -7.69 -10.23 -10.17
N ASP A 135 -8.48 -10.88 -9.32
CA ASP A 135 -9.28 -10.23 -8.26
C ASP A 135 -8.41 -9.40 -7.31
N TRP A 136 -7.31 -9.98 -6.82
CA TRP A 136 -6.36 -9.24 -5.98
C TRP A 136 -5.58 -8.17 -6.74
N SER A 137 -5.24 -8.38 -8.02
CA SER A 137 -4.54 -7.38 -8.84
C SER A 137 -5.40 -6.15 -9.05
N ASN A 138 -6.66 -6.34 -9.44
CA ASN A 138 -7.63 -5.26 -9.63
C ASN A 138 -7.80 -4.46 -8.33
N PHE A 139 -7.97 -5.14 -7.19
CA PHE A 139 -8.03 -4.48 -5.89
C PHE A 139 -6.74 -3.71 -5.54
N ILE A 140 -5.56 -4.30 -5.77
CA ILE A 140 -4.27 -3.65 -5.47
C ILE A 140 -4.05 -2.40 -6.34
N MET A 141 -4.44 -2.43 -7.62
CA MET A 141 -4.34 -1.30 -8.52
C MET A 141 -5.22 -0.14 -8.07
N GLU A 142 -6.47 -0.42 -7.68
CA GLU A 142 -7.42 0.60 -7.21
C GLU A 142 -7.08 1.13 -5.82
N TYR A 143 -6.63 0.24 -4.91
CA TYR A 143 -6.04 0.62 -3.62
C TYR A 143 -4.85 1.58 -3.81
N ALA A 144 -3.96 1.28 -4.77
CA ALA A 144 -2.80 2.11 -5.07
C ALA A 144 -3.21 3.47 -5.67
N ARG A 145 -4.22 3.50 -6.55
CA ARG A 145 -4.80 4.73 -7.12
C ARG A 145 -5.32 5.67 -6.04
N ILE A 146 -6.17 5.16 -5.13
CA ILE A 146 -6.78 5.96 -4.04
C ILE A 146 -5.73 6.47 -3.04
N ASN A 147 -4.73 5.66 -2.70
CA ASN A 147 -3.61 6.09 -1.85
C ASN A 147 -2.54 6.93 -2.58
N ILE A 148 -2.70 7.20 -3.88
CA ILE A 148 -1.69 7.85 -4.74
C ILE A 148 -0.30 7.19 -4.60
N LYS A 149 -0.29 5.85 -4.51
CA LYS A 149 0.91 5.02 -4.39
C LYS A 149 1.36 4.58 -5.79
N HIS A 150 2.53 5.04 -6.19
CA HIS A 150 3.19 4.60 -7.42
C HIS A 150 4.09 3.37 -7.20
N ILE A 151 4.69 3.25 -6.02
CA ILE A 151 5.44 2.06 -5.58
C ILE A 151 4.77 1.46 -4.35
N ILE A 152 4.53 0.15 -4.38
CA ILE A 152 4.14 -0.65 -3.23
C ILE A 152 5.35 -1.35 -2.64
N HIS A 153 5.54 -1.23 -1.32
CA HIS A 153 6.49 -2.04 -0.55
C HIS A 153 5.75 -3.21 0.11
N ILE A 154 5.98 -4.45 -0.36
CA ILE A 154 5.18 -5.63 0.05
C ILE A 154 5.15 -5.81 1.58
N GLU A 155 6.27 -5.57 2.26
CA GLU A 155 6.36 -5.78 3.71
C GLU A 155 5.51 -4.79 4.51
N GLU A 156 5.37 -3.56 4.01
CA GLU A 156 4.61 -2.51 4.67
C GLU A 156 3.11 -2.68 4.44
N GLU A 157 2.71 -2.98 3.21
CA GLU A 157 1.30 -3.18 2.87
C GLU A 157 0.77 -4.48 3.50
N ARG A 158 1.57 -5.55 3.56
CA ARG A 158 1.21 -6.80 4.27
C ARG A 158 1.04 -6.64 5.78
N ALA A 159 1.48 -5.53 6.37
CA ALA A 159 1.19 -5.23 7.79
C ALA A 159 -0.21 -4.62 7.99
N LYS A 160 -0.78 -3.98 6.95
CA LYS A 160 -1.96 -3.10 7.00
C LYS A 160 -3.24 -3.83 6.56
N TYR A 161 -4.39 -3.29 6.94
CA TYR A 161 -5.67 -3.70 6.37
C TYR A 161 -5.77 -3.19 4.90
N PRO A 162 -6.38 -3.92 3.96
CA PRO A 162 -7.05 -5.22 4.13
C PRO A 162 -6.16 -6.45 3.92
N PHE A 163 -4.90 -6.26 3.52
CA PHE A 163 -3.96 -7.36 3.26
C PHE A 163 -3.63 -8.20 4.51
N ASN A 164 -3.81 -7.61 5.70
CA ASN A 164 -3.79 -8.24 7.01
C ASN A 164 -5.14 -8.02 7.72
N ASN A 165 -6.08 -8.93 7.49
CA ASN A 165 -7.40 -8.87 8.09
C ASN A 165 -7.41 -9.55 9.47
N LYS A 166 -7.26 -8.70 10.51
CA LYS A 166 -7.25 -9.10 11.92
C LYS A 166 -8.57 -9.75 12.37
N GLN A 167 -9.72 -9.39 11.78
CA GLN A 167 -11.03 -9.90 12.18
C GLN A 167 -11.14 -11.42 11.94
N ILE A 168 -10.70 -11.87 10.76
CA ILE A 168 -10.69 -13.29 10.38
C ILE A 168 -9.34 -13.98 10.66
N LYS A 169 -8.39 -13.28 11.28
CA LYS A 169 -7.03 -13.76 11.61
C LYS A 169 -6.29 -14.32 10.38
N LYS A 170 -6.42 -13.66 9.22
CA LYS A 170 -5.73 -14.00 7.98
C LYS A 170 -4.97 -12.80 7.41
N ARG A 171 -3.88 -13.10 6.72
CA ARG A 171 -3.10 -12.13 5.94
C ARG A 171 -2.61 -12.79 4.67
N LEU A 172 -2.44 -12.02 3.61
CA LEU A 172 -1.62 -12.49 2.49
C LEU A 172 -0.21 -12.70 3.00
N ASP A 173 0.49 -13.74 2.55
CA ASP A 173 1.91 -13.93 2.80
C ASP A 173 2.78 -13.21 1.74
N ARG A 174 4.11 -13.22 1.93
CA ARG A 174 5.02 -12.56 0.97
C ARG A 174 5.01 -13.23 -0.41
N LYS A 175 4.92 -14.56 -0.48
CA LYS A 175 4.92 -15.30 -1.73
C LYS A 175 3.63 -15.06 -2.50
N GLN A 176 2.48 -15.07 -1.81
CA GLN A 176 1.18 -14.67 -2.36
C GLN A 176 1.24 -13.29 -3.01
N PHE A 177 1.75 -12.29 -2.29
CA PHE A 177 1.96 -10.95 -2.85
C PHE A 177 2.90 -10.91 -4.05
N GLN A 178 3.96 -11.73 -4.05
CA GLN A 178 4.89 -11.84 -5.18
C GLN A 178 4.23 -12.53 -6.38
N THR A 179 3.38 -13.55 -6.18
CA THR A 179 2.59 -14.18 -7.25
C THR A 179 1.59 -13.20 -7.86
N ILE A 180 0.87 -12.42 -7.04
CA ILE A 180 -0.04 -11.38 -7.53
C ILE A 180 0.74 -10.29 -8.27
N GLY A 181 1.88 -9.84 -7.74
CA GLY A 181 2.75 -8.87 -8.42
C GLY A 181 3.33 -9.40 -9.73
N ASP A 182 3.67 -10.69 -9.81
CA ASP A 182 4.08 -11.34 -11.06
C ASP A 182 2.95 -11.38 -12.09
N TYR A 183 1.70 -11.57 -11.65
CA TYR A 183 0.52 -11.45 -12.51
C TYR A 183 0.34 -10.02 -13.05
N ILE A 184 0.45 -9.00 -12.17
CA ILE A 184 0.39 -7.58 -12.57
C ILE A 184 1.47 -7.25 -13.62
N VAL A 185 2.71 -7.72 -13.41
CA VAL A 185 3.82 -7.54 -14.35
C VAL A 185 3.57 -8.26 -15.68
N ALA A 186 2.97 -9.45 -15.66
CA ALA A 186 2.62 -10.20 -16.86
C ALA A 186 1.47 -9.57 -17.68
N GLN A 187 0.68 -8.68 -17.06
CA GLN A 187 -0.33 -7.84 -17.73
C GLN A 187 0.21 -6.46 -18.13
N GLU A 188 1.53 -6.23 -18.04
CA GLU A 188 2.20 -4.94 -18.31
C GLU A 188 1.75 -3.75 -17.42
N MET A 189 0.94 -4.03 -16.39
CA MET A 189 0.41 -3.04 -15.44
C MET A 189 1.39 -2.69 -14.30
N GLY A 190 2.61 -3.24 -14.31
CA GLY A 190 3.62 -2.97 -13.29
C GLY A 190 4.99 -3.56 -13.60
N ILE A 191 6.01 -3.15 -12.83
CA ILE A 191 7.40 -3.64 -12.94
C ILE A 191 7.99 -3.85 -11.54
N TRP A 192 8.71 -4.95 -11.36
CA TRP A 192 9.52 -5.17 -10.15
C TRP A 192 10.73 -4.22 -10.13
N TRP A 193 10.82 -3.38 -9.09
CA TRP A 193 11.92 -2.43 -8.92
C TRP A 193 13.24 -3.13 -8.51
N ASP A 194 13.14 -4.31 -7.89
CA ASP A 194 14.27 -5.04 -7.34
C ASP A 194 14.19 -6.56 -7.61
N LYS A 195 15.37 -7.18 -7.78
CA LYS A 195 15.48 -8.63 -8.05
C LYS A 195 14.95 -9.51 -6.91
N LYS A 196 14.76 -8.98 -5.69
CA LYS A 196 14.21 -9.72 -4.55
C LYS A 196 12.69 -9.60 -4.45
N LYS A 197 12.04 -8.89 -5.40
CA LYS A 197 10.59 -8.65 -5.47
C LYS A 197 10.05 -8.13 -4.12
N ILE A 198 10.57 -6.99 -3.68
CA ILE A 198 10.19 -6.30 -2.43
C ILE A 198 9.36 -5.05 -2.76
N ARG A 199 9.72 -4.36 -3.85
CA ARG A 199 9.08 -3.13 -4.34
C ARG A 199 8.48 -3.34 -5.73
N LEU A 200 7.18 -3.11 -5.84
CA LEU A 200 6.43 -3.20 -7.10
C LEU A 200 6.05 -1.79 -7.54
N ARG A 201 6.48 -1.39 -8.75
CA ARG A 201 5.97 -0.20 -9.44
C ARG A 201 4.66 -0.58 -10.11
N LEU A 202 3.59 0.18 -9.87
CA LEU A 202 2.26 -0.02 -10.47
C LEU A 202 1.94 1.12 -11.45
N TYR A 203 1.34 0.80 -12.60
CA TYR A 203 0.92 1.75 -13.62
C TYR A 203 -0.62 1.81 -13.69
N TRP A 204 -1.25 2.38 -12.66
CA TRP A 204 -2.70 2.63 -12.62
C TRP A 204 -3.16 3.78 -13.54
N ARG A 205 -2.19 4.49 -14.13
CA ARG A 205 -2.30 5.33 -15.33
C ARG A 205 -1.03 5.14 -16.15
N THR A 206 -1.14 5.26 -17.47
CA THR A 206 0.00 5.19 -18.39
C THR A 206 0.89 6.43 -18.26
N LEU A 207 2.15 6.33 -18.66
CA LEU A 207 3.07 7.48 -18.71
C LEU A 207 2.62 8.54 -19.73
N ASP A 208 1.86 8.13 -20.75
CA ASP A 208 1.33 9.01 -21.79
C ASP A 208 0.18 9.88 -21.27
N GLU A 209 -0.76 9.30 -20.50
CA GLU A 209 -1.79 10.06 -19.78
C GLU A 209 -1.19 11.01 -18.75
N TRP A 210 -0.10 10.61 -18.06
CA TRP A 210 0.58 11.52 -17.14
C TRP A 210 1.23 12.72 -17.86
N ALA A 211 1.75 12.53 -19.07
CA ALA A 211 2.26 13.63 -19.89
C ALA A 211 1.16 14.66 -20.19
N ASP A 212 -0.03 14.19 -20.58
CA ASP A 212 -1.18 15.05 -20.86
C ASP A 212 -1.70 15.76 -19.60
N ILE A 213 -1.82 15.03 -18.48
CA ILE A 213 -2.29 15.58 -17.19
C ILE A 213 -1.35 16.67 -16.66
N ILE A 214 -0.03 16.46 -16.71
CA ILE A 214 0.96 17.46 -16.27
C ILE A 214 0.93 18.69 -17.18
N TYR A 215 0.76 18.50 -18.50
CA TYR A 215 0.63 19.60 -19.43
C TYR A 215 -0.65 20.41 -19.21
N GLU A 216 -1.81 19.77 -19.09
CA GLU A 216 -3.07 20.44 -18.73
C GLU A 216 -2.96 21.22 -17.41
N TRP A 217 -2.31 20.65 -16.39
CA TRP A 217 -2.07 21.34 -15.12
C TRP A 217 -1.19 22.58 -15.29
N SER A 218 -0.14 22.51 -16.11
CA SER A 218 0.72 23.66 -16.40
C SER A 218 -0.04 24.81 -17.09
N LEU A 219 -0.99 24.49 -17.97
CA LEU A 219 -1.88 25.47 -18.61
C LEU A 219 -2.87 26.07 -17.59
N LYS A 220 -3.55 25.22 -16.80
CA LYS A 220 -4.57 25.64 -15.80
C LYS A 220 -3.98 26.51 -14.69
N THR A 221 -2.75 26.24 -14.26
CA THR A 221 -2.05 27.02 -13.22
C THR A 221 -1.32 28.25 -13.77
N GLY A 222 -1.40 28.52 -15.07
CA GLY A 222 -0.66 29.60 -15.73
C GLY A 222 0.85 29.38 -15.83
N ARG A 223 1.39 28.29 -15.27
CA ARG A 223 2.82 27.95 -15.25
C ARG A 223 3.42 27.71 -16.63
N ALA A 224 2.60 27.36 -17.63
CA ALA A 224 3.02 27.30 -19.02
C ALA A 224 3.37 28.68 -19.61
N ALA A 225 2.85 29.77 -19.04
CA ALA A 225 2.97 31.13 -19.56
C ALA A 225 3.93 32.00 -18.72
N GLY A 226 4.64 32.92 -19.39
CA GLY A 226 5.49 33.91 -18.73
C GLY A 226 6.85 33.37 -18.25
N PRO A 227 7.46 34.00 -17.23
CA PRO A 227 8.83 33.68 -16.80
C PRO A 227 8.95 32.34 -16.06
N GLU A 228 7.86 31.83 -15.47
CA GLU A 228 7.85 30.56 -14.72
C GLU A 228 7.76 29.30 -15.59
N ARG A 229 7.75 29.44 -16.92
CA ARG A 229 7.67 28.31 -17.87
C ARG A 229 8.76 27.26 -17.70
N VAL A 230 9.87 27.60 -17.05
CA VAL A 230 10.98 26.68 -16.77
C VAL A 230 10.81 26.10 -15.36
N MET A 231 10.56 24.80 -15.27
CA MET A 231 10.41 24.07 -14.02
C MET A 231 11.47 22.97 -13.91
N THR A 232 12.06 22.80 -12.73
CA THR A 232 12.90 21.64 -12.42
C THR A 232 12.04 20.42 -12.10
N LEU A 233 12.65 19.24 -12.13
CA LEU A 233 12.02 18.01 -11.64
C LEU A 233 11.50 18.15 -10.20
N LEU A 234 12.23 18.88 -9.34
CA LEU A 234 11.85 19.09 -7.94
C LEU A 234 10.56 19.91 -7.85
N ASP A 235 10.43 20.98 -8.63
CA ASP A 235 9.25 21.85 -8.63
C ASP A 235 7.98 21.07 -9.07
N ILE A 236 8.12 20.15 -10.03
CA ILE A 236 7.04 19.25 -10.45
C ILE A 236 6.67 18.24 -9.36
N GLN A 237 7.63 17.79 -8.54
CA GLN A 237 7.35 16.93 -7.38
C GLN A 237 6.77 17.71 -6.20
N GLU A 238 7.19 18.96 -5.97
CA GLU A 238 6.63 19.84 -4.91
C GLU A 238 5.23 20.39 -5.22
N ALA A 239 4.71 20.18 -6.44
CA ALA A 239 3.36 20.58 -6.85
C ALA A 239 2.21 20.02 -5.98
N GLY A 240 2.45 18.98 -5.18
CA GLY A 240 1.44 18.36 -4.29
C GLY A 240 0.36 17.55 -5.04
N GLN A 241 0.66 17.11 -6.26
CA GLN A 241 -0.30 16.53 -7.20
C GLN A 241 -0.17 15.00 -7.30
N PRO A 242 -1.13 14.27 -7.92
CA PRO A 242 -1.08 12.81 -7.99
C PRO A 242 0.15 12.21 -8.69
N TRP A 243 0.90 13.00 -9.48
CA TRP A 243 2.17 12.60 -10.08
C TRP A 243 3.41 12.90 -9.21
N SER A 244 3.28 13.68 -8.12
CA SER A 244 4.40 14.07 -7.26
C SER A 244 5.14 12.87 -6.65
N THR A 245 4.42 11.78 -6.37
CA THR A 245 4.95 10.53 -5.83
C THR A 245 5.47 9.55 -6.90
N ILE A 246 5.51 9.93 -8.19
CA ILE A 246 6.10 9.13 -9.28
C ILE A 246 7.64 9.09 -9.11
N PRO A 247 8.29 7.92 -9.34
CA PRO A 247 9.74 7.82 -9.34
C PRO A 247 10.42 8.71 -10.39
N VAL A 248 11.60 9.24 -10.05
CA VAL A 248 12.40 10.13 -10.92
C VAL A 248 12.68 9.53 -12.30
N GLU A 249 12.90 8.22 -12.38
CA GLU A 249 13.14 7.49 -13.62
C GLU A 249 11.91 7.50 -14.56
N ASP A 250 10.71 7.44 -13.99
CA ASP A 250 9.46 7.49 -14.76
C ASP A 250 9.05 8.93 -15.10
N LEU A 251 9.26 9.90 -14.21
CA LEU A 251 9.07 11.32 -14.54
C LEU A 251 9.95 11.73 -15.72
N LYS A 252 11.20 11.26 -15.79
CA LYS A 252 12.07 11.49 -16.96
C LYS A 252 11.51 10.88 -18.24
N ARG A 253 10.91 9.68 -18.18
CA ARG A 253 10.24 9.06 -19.35
C ARG A 253 9.01 9.87 -19.77
N ILE A 254 8.20 10.31 -18.82
CA ILE A 254 7.05 11.20 -19.06
C ILE A 254 7.51 12.48 -19.76
N PHE A 255 8.61 13.10 -19.32
CA PHE A 255 9.14 14.30 -19.96
C PHE A 255 9.64 14.06 -21.39
N GLU A 256 10.27 12.93 -21.70
CA GLU A 256 10.62 12.62 -23.10
C GLU A 256 9.35 12.42 -23.97
N ILE A 257 8.29 11.80 -23.44
CA ILE A 257 6.98 11.70 -24.11
C ILE A 257 6.37 13.10 -24.33
N MET A 258 6.36 13.97 -23.32
CA MET A 258 5.88 15.35 -23.43
C MET A 258 6.66 16.14 -24.49
N LYS A 259 7.97 15.89 -24.60
CA LYS A 259 8.83 16.50 -25.62
C LYS A 259 8.51 15.96 -27.03
N GLU A 260 8.27 14.66 -27.17
CA GLU A 260 7.83 14.04 -28.43
C GLU A 260 6.44 14.55 -28.87
N LYS A 261 5.54 14.82 -27.91
CA LYS A 261 4.25 15.50 -28.12
C LYS A 261 4.37 17.00 -28.41
N GLY A 262 5.54 17.61 -28.21
CA GLY A 262 5.79 19.04 -28.42
C GLY A 262 5.31 19.97 -27.29
N TYR A 263 4.95 19.42 -26.13
CA TYR A 263 4.49 20.18 -24.96
C TYR A 263 5.63 20.88 -24.20
N ILE A 264 6.86 20.36 -24.30
CA ILE A 264 8.02 20.86 -23.58
C ILE A 264 9.30 20.82 -24.42
N GLU A 265 10.26 21.66 -24.02
CA GLU A 265 11.67 21.58 -24.38
C GLU A 265 12.54 21.33 -23.15
N TRP A 266 13.72 20.72 -23.33
CA TRP A 266 14.70 20.58 -22.25
C TRP A 266 15.44 21.91 -22.05
N ALA A 267 15.31 22.52 -20.87
CA ALA A 267 15.99 23.77 -20.55
C ALA A 267 17.49 23.60 -20.28
N ASP A 268 17.93 22.37 -19.97
CA ASP A 268 19.33 22.04 -19.66
C ASP A 268 19.84 20.78 -20.37
N LYS A 269 21.16 20.71 -20.58
CA LYS A 269 21.81 19.54 -21.20
C LYS A 269 21.80 18.29 -20.31
N LYS A 270 21.54 18.41 -19.00
CA LYS A 270 21.51 17.27 -18.06
C LYS A 270 20.10 16.68 -17.89
N LYS A 271 19.07 17.24 -18.54
CA LYS A 271 17.67 16.81 -18.46
C LYS A 271 17.13 16.80 -17.03
N THR A 272 17.32 17.94 -16.37
CA THR A 272 16.90 18.22 -14.97
C THR A 272 15.85 19.34 -14.88
N ALA A 273 15.71 20.17 -15.93
CA ALA A 273 14.70 21.20 -16.05
C ALA A 273 14.02 21.18 -17.42
N ILE A 274 12.70 21.40 -17.42
CA ILE A 274 11.83 21.43 -18.58
C ILE A 274 11.30 22.85 -18.77
N ALA A 275 11.07 23.25 -20.02
CA ALA A 275 10.41 24.49 -20.39
C ALA A 275 9.10 24.16 -21.11
N PHE A 276 7.96 24.62 -20.60
CA PHE A 276 6.67 24.44 -21.27
C PHE A 276 6.56 25.29 -22.54
N ILE A 277 5.86 24.74 -23.53
CA ILE A 277 5.55 25.35 -24.83
C ILE A 277 4.04 25.58 -24.92
N ILE A 278 3.62 26.65 -25.59
CA ILE A 278 2.22 27.01 -25.90
C ILE A 278 2.10 27.18 -27.42
#